data_AF-A0AAD7ISN9-F1
#
_entry.id   AF-A0AAD7ISN9-F1
#
_cell.length_a   1.000
_cell.length_b   1.000
_cell.length_c   1.000
_cell.angle_alpha   90.00
_cell.angle_beta   90.00
_cell.angle_gamma   90.00
#
_symmetry.space_group_name_H-M   'P 1'
#
loop_
_entity.id
_entity.type
_entity.pdbx_description
1 polymer ?
#
loop_
_entity_poly.entity_id
_entity_poly.type
_entity_poly.pdbx_seq_one_letter_code
_entity_poly.pdbx_strand_id
1 'polypeptide(L)'
;MPLSKSDVHKPKELTQDMTLSDLNAANAGPQGGQDIMSVMGSLVKSGRTEGQAAPRGEQGRKGYVNQGVAEAVPDVVFDDEVHMLDIECFQSLESPIALTVILATNRGTSHV
;
A
#
# COMPACT_ATOMS: atom_id res chain seq x y z
N MET A 1 19.35 5.23 -35.46
CA MET A 1 19.35 5.62 -34.03
C MET A 1 20.77 5.86 -33.58
N PRO A 2 21.07 6.92 -32.80
CA PRO A 2 22.41 7.11 -32.28
C PRO A 2 22.65 6.14 -31.12
N LEU A 3 23.75 5.38 -31.19
CA LEU A 3 24.20 4.46 -30.15
C LEU A 3 24.89 5.27 -29.03
N SER A 4 24.37 5.17 -27.81
CA SER A 4 25.00 5.76 -26.63
C SER A 4 26.30 5.02 -26.30
N LYS A 5 27.45 5.64 -26.61
CA LYS A 5 28.77 5.20 -26.15
C LYS A 5 29.09 5.84 -24.80
N SER A 6 28.85 5.09 -23.71
CA SER A 6 29.58 5.19 -22.44
C SER A 6 29.17 4.03 -21.55
N ASP A 7 30.09 3.53 -20.70
CA ASP A 7 30.01 2.33 -19.86
C ASP A 7 28.61 1.72 -19.64
N VAL A 8 28.46 0.49 -20.12
CA VAL A 8 27.21 -0.29 -20.19
C VAL A 8 26.63 -0.58 -18.80
N HIS A 9 27.39 -0.38 -17.72
CA HIS A 9 26.91 -0.45 -16.34
C HIS A 9 27.31 0.81 -15.59
N LYS A 10 26.46 1.83 -15.62
CA LYS A 10 26.47 2.87 -14.60
C LYS A 10 25.54 2.43 -13.48
N PRO A 11 26.03 2.06 -12.29
CA PRO A 11 25.16 1.90 -11.13
C PRO A 11 24.52 3.26 -10.87
N LYS A 12 23.20 3.36 -11.07
CA LYS A 12 22.43 4.54 -10.73
C LYS A 12 21.86 4.33 -9.35
N GLU A 13 22.29 5.14 -8.40
CA GLU A 13 21.64 5.21 -7.10
C GLU A 13 20.26 5.84 -7.31
N LEU A 14 19.20 5.08 -7.04
CA LEU A 14 17.82 5.47 -7.24
C LEU A 14 17.08 5.28 -5.92
N THR A 15 16.72 6.38 -5.28
CA THR A 15 15.81 6.39 -4.14
C THR A 15 14.38 6.30 -4.68
N GLN A 16 13.59 5.35 -4.16
CA GLN A 16 12.19 5.17 -4.53
C GLN A 16 11.32 5.29 -3.28
N ASP A 17 10.45 6.28 -3.29
CA ASP A 17 9.41 6.41 -2.29
C ASP A 17 8.22 5.55 -2.74
N MET A 18 7.85 4.56 -1.93
CA MET A 18 6.73 3.66 -2.21
C MET A 18 5.77 3.62 -1.02
N THR A 19 4.47 3.60 -1.30
CA THR A 19 3.48 3.43 -0.24
C THR A 19 3.29 1.95 0.09
N LEU A 20 2.79 1.65 1.30
CA LEU A 20 2.46 0.27 1.69
C LEU A 20 1.34 -0.32 0.82
N SER A 21 0.44 0.52 0.33
CA SER A 21 -0.62 0.12 -0.61
C SER A 21 -0.02 -0.38 -1.93
N ASP A 22 1.03 0.27 -2.44
CA ASP A 22 1.72 -0.16 -3.66
C ASP A 22 2.43 -1.51 -3.46
N LEU A 23 3.09 -1.68 -2.31
CA LEU A 23 3.75 -2.94 -1.97
C LEU A 23 2.75 -4.08 -1.80
N ASN A 24 1.60 -3.81 -1.17
CA ASN A 24 0.53 -4.79 -1.03
C ASN A 24 -0.09 -5.14 -2.38
N ALA A 25 -0.31 -4.16 -3.25
CA ALA A 25 -0.82 -4.39 -4.61
C ALA A 25 0.15 -5.22 -5.46
N ALA A 26 1.46 -4.95 -5.37
CA ALA A 26 2.49 -5.72 -6.05
C ALA A 26 2.59 -7.17 -5.55
N ASN A 27 2.33 -7.40 -4.26
CA ASN A 27 2.40 -8.71 -3.62
C ASN A 27 1.09 -9.52 -3.72
N ALA A 28 -0.05 -8.89 -4.05
CA ALA A 28 -1.38 -9.52 -4.10
C ALA A 28 -1.57 -10.53 -5.26
N GLY A 29 -0.54 -10.75 -6.08
CA GLY A 29 -0.53 -11.71 -7.18
C GLY A 29 -0.17 -11.01 -8.51
N PRO A 30 0.41 -11.75 -9.47
CA PRO A 30 0.98 -11.15 -10.67
C PRO A 30 -0.11 -10.52 -11.55
N GLN A 31 -0.01 -9.21 -11.81
CA GLN A 31 -0.70 -8.55 -12.93
C GLN A 31 -0.04 -8.85 -14.30
N GLY A 32 1.06 -9.61 -14.31
CA GLY A 32 1.85 -9.93 -15.51
C GLY A 32 1.74 -11.38 -15.93
N GLY A 33 0.58 -11.80 -16.43
CA GLY A 33 0.45 -13.01 -17.26
C GLY A 33 0.20 -12.59 -18.70
N GLN A 34 1.03 -13.02 -19.64
CA GLN A 34 0.85 -12.78 -21.09
C GLN A 34 -0.32 -13.58 -21.70
N ASP A 35 -1.27 -14.04 -20.88
CA ASP A 35 -2.41 -14.81 -21.34
C ASP A 35 -3.68 -13.96 -21.31
N ILE A 36 -4.48 -14.07 -22.38
CA ILE A 36 -5.77 -13.39 -22.55
C ILE A 36 -6.71 -13.68 -21.35
N MET A 37 -6.54 -14.84 -20.70
CA MET A 37 -7.23 -15.21 -19.45
C MET A 37 -6.81 -14.37 -18.24
N SER A 38 -5.54 -13.95 -18.13
CA SER A 38 -5.06 -13.09 -17.05
C SER A 38 -5.59 -11.66 -17.16
N VAL A 39 -5.76 -11.16 -18.39
CA VAL A 39 -6.38 -9.85 -18.65
C VAL A 39 -7.85 -9.86 -18.26
N MET A 40 -8.60 -10.90 -18.64
CA MET A 40 -10.01 -11.05 -18.25
C MET A 40 -10.17 -11.24 -16.73
N GLY A 41 -9.25 -11.99 -16.09
CA GLY A 41 -9.22 -12.19 -14.64
C GLY A 41 -8.88 -10.91 -13.85
N SER A 42 -8.04 -10.03 -14.41
CA SER A 42 -7.75 -8.71 -13.82
C SER A 42 -8.95 -7.74 -13.89
N LEU A 43 -9.83 -7.91 -14.88
CA LEU A 43 -11.07 -7.14 -15.01
C LEU A 43 -12.16 -7.62 -14.04
N VAL A 44 -12.13 -8.90 -13.65
CA VAL A 44 -13.07 -9.53 -12.71
C VAL A 44 -12.61 -9.41 -11.25
N LYS A 45 -11.29 -9.38 -11.00
CA LYS A 45 -10.75 -9.09 -9.66
C LYS A 45 -10.99 -7.61 -9.33
N SER A 46 -12.10 -7.33 -8.63
CA SER A 46 -12.30 -6.03 -8.00
C SER A 46 -11.05 -5.67 -7.18
N GLY A 47 -10.66 -4.38 -7.17
CA GLY A 47 -9.45 -3.86 -6.52
C GLY A 47 -9.34 -4.01 -5.00
N ARG A 48 -10.04 -4.99 -4.42
CA ARG A 48 -9.88 -5.42 -3.03
C ARG A 48 -8.77 -6.46 -2.96
N THR A 49 -7.68 -6.09 -2.32
CA THR A 49 -6.63 -7.03 -1.94
C THR A 49 -7.20 -8.03 -0.93
N GLU A 50 -7.18 -9.32 -1.27
CA GLU A 50 -7.66 -10.40 -0.40
C GLU A 50 -6.82 -10.43 0.90
N GLY A 51 -7.48 -10.54 2.06
CA GLY A 51 -6.85 -10.36 3.39
C GLY A 51 -5.65 -11.27 3.71
N GLN A 52 -5.35 -12.26 2.87
CA GLN A 52 -4.16 -13.11 2.99
C GLN A 52 -2.85 -12.39 2.58
N ALA A 53 -2.91 -11.31 1.81
CA ALA A 53 -1.71 -10.56 1.39
C ALA A 53 -1.18 -9.60 2.47
N ALA A 54 -2.04 -9.13 3.38
CA ALA A 54 -1.69 -8.20 4.45
C ALA A 54 -0.58 -8.73 5.40
N PRO A 55 -0.67 -9.94 5.99
CA PRO A 55 0.37 -10.44 6.90
C PRO A 55 1.73 -10.67 6.20
N ARG A 56 1.72 -10.93 4.88
CA ARG A 56 2.95 -11.08 4.09
C ARG A 56 3.63 -9.73 3.82
N GLY A 57 2.85 -8.69 3.52
CA GLY A 57 3.37 -7.33 3.35
C GLY A 57 4.01 -6.80 4.64
N GLU A 58 3.39 -7.05 5.78
CA GLU A 58 3.91 -6.64 7.10
C GLU A 58 5.25 -7.30 7.45
N GLN A 59 5.38 -8.60 7.22
CA GLN A 59 6.63 -9.33 7.46
C GLN A 59 7.75 -8.84 6.53
N GLY A 60 7.41 -8.56 5.26
CA GLY A 60 8.33 -7.97 4.29
C GLY A 60 8.86 -6.62 4.77
N ARG A 61 7.97 -5.71 5.18
CA ARG A 61 8.35 -4.38 5.69
C ARG A 61 9.29 -4.45 6.88
N LYS A 62 8.95 -5.26 7.90
CA LYS A 62 9.81 -5.43 9.08
C LYS A 62 11.19 -5.97 8.70
N GLY A 63 11.26 -6.87 7.70
CA GLY A 63 12.52 -7.35 7.14
C GLY A 63 13.37 -6.24 6.52
N TYR A 64 12.80 -5.43 5.62
CA TYR A 64 13.53 -4.35 4.94
C TYR A 64 13.99 -3.23 5.88
N VAL A 65 13.17 -2.89 6.89
CA VAL A 65 13.54 -1.88 7.90
C VAL A 65 14.64 -2.43 8.82
N ASN A 66 14.52 -3.67 9.31
CA ASN A 66 15.51 -4.27 10.21
C ASN A 66 16.88 -4.52 9.54
N GLN A 67 16.90 -4.74 8.22
CA GLN A 67 18.14 -4.89 7.45
C GLN A 67 18.76 -3.54 7.05
N GLY A 68 18.11 -2.41 7.37
CA GLY A 68 18.58 -1.06 7.01
C GLY A 68 18.44 -0.74 5.52
N VAL A 69 17.60 -1.48 4.79
CA VAL A 69 17.38 -1.31 3.34
C VAL A 69 16.32 -0.24 3.07
N ALA A 70 15.39 -0.03 3.99
CA ALA A 70 14.29 0.93 3.84
C ALA A 70 14.04 1.71 5.14
N GLU A 71 13.68 2.98 4.99
CA GLU A 71 13.22 3.84 6.08
C GLU A 71 11.68 3.90 6.06
N ALA A 72 11.06 3.83 7.24
CA ALA A 72 9.62 3.99 7.38
C ALA A 72 9.30 5.46 7.65
N VAL A 73 8.74 6.14 6.65
CA VAL A 73 8.24 7.52 6.81
C VAL A 73 6.80 7.48 7.36
N PRO A 74 6.49 8.21 8.44
CA PRO A 74 5.13 8.29 8.95
C PRO A 74 4.25 9.07 7.98
N ASP A 75 3.09 8.51 7.68
CA ASP A 75 2.04 9.13 6.86
C ASP A 75 0.84 9.55 7.74
N VAL A 76 -0.05 10.38 7.19
CA VAL A 76 -1.23 10.92 7.87
C VAL A 76 -2.47 10.57 7.07
N VAL A 77 -3.47 9.99 7.74
CA VAL A 77 -4.78 9.69 7.14
C VAL A 77 -5.79 10.71 7.66
N PHE A 78 -6.55 11.32 6.75
CA PHE A 78 -7.61 12.27 7.07
C PHE A 78 -8.98 11.72 6.68
N ASP A 79 -9.93 11.75 7.60
CA ASP A 79 -11.34 11.40 7.37
C ASP A 79 -12.24 12.54 7.85
N ASP A 80 -12.95 13.19 6.92
CA ASP A 80 -13.78 14.38 7.19
C ASP A 80 -15.19 14.07 7.71
N GLU A 81 -15.62 12.81 7.60
CA GLU A 81 -17.00 12.40 7.90
C GLU A 81 -17.00 11.13 8.75
N VAL A 82 -16.23 11.14 9.84
CA VAL A 82 -16.08 9.97 10.73
C VAL A 82 -17.42 9.44 11.27
N HIS A 83 -18.47 10.26 11.29
CA HIS A 83 -19.82 9.85 11.69
C HIS A 83 -20.45 8.81 10.74
N MET A 84 -19.87 8.54 9.58
CA MET A 84 -20.26 7.47 8.66
C MET A 84 -19.54 6.13 8.93
N LEU A 85 -18.57 6.09 9.85
CA LEU A 85 -17.81 4.89 10.15
C LEU A 85 -18.48 4.04 11.24
N ASP A 86 -18.51 2.73 11.02
CA ASP A 86 -19.00 1.74 12.00
C ASP A 86 -17.91 1.38 13.03
N ILE A 87 -18.33 0.76 14.14
CA ILE A 87 -17.44 0.36 15.25
C ILE A 87 -16.27 -0.53 14.83
N GLU A 88 -16.46 -1.38 13.81
CA GLU A 88 -15.42 -2.26 13.25
C GLU A 88 -14.29 -1.46 12.58
N CYS A 89 -14.61 -0.29 12.02
CA CYS A 89 -13.61 0.58 11.40
C CYS A 89 -12.69 1.17 12.47
N PHE A 90 -13.24 1.57 13.62
CA PHE A 90 -12.44 2.07 14.75
C PHE A 90 -11.51 1.00 15.34
N GLN A 91 -11.93 -0.27 15.38
CA GLN A 91 -11.05 -1.38 15.80
C GLN A 91 -9.86 -1.56 14.84
N SER A 92 -10.08 -1.31 13.55
CA SER A 92 -9.03 -1.40 12.54
C SER A 92 -7.99 -0.27 12.66
N LEU A 93 -8.41 0.90 13.16
CA LEU A 93 -7.53 2.04 13.45
C LEU A 93 -6.63 1.82 14.68
N GLU A 94 -6.94 0.84 15.54
CA GLU A 94 -6.12 0.50 16.73
C GLU A 94 -4.88 -0.34 16.36
N SER A 95 -4.77 -0.80 15.11
CA SER A 95 -3.61 -1.56 14.66
C SER A 95 -2.31 -0.78 14.93
N PRO A 96 -1.22 -1.41 15.42
CA PRO A 96 0.05 -0.74 15.68
C PRO A 96 0.75 -0.21 14.41
N ILE A 97 0.17 -0.49 13.24
CA ILE A 97 0.62 0.00 11.93
C ILE A 97 -0.20 1.24 11.52
N ALA A 98 -1.23 1.61 12.28
CA ALA A 98 -2.05 2.76 12.01
C ALA A 98 -1.19 4.03 12.04
N LEU A 99 -1.23 4.70 10.89
CA LEU A 99 -0.69 6.01 10.63
C LEU A 99 -1.35 7.04 11.54
N THR A 100 -0.81 8.26 11.61
CA THR A 100 -1.49 9.32 12.38
C THR A 100 -2.84 9.60 11.73
N VAL A 101 -3.94 9.45 12.47
CA VAL A 101 -5.30 9.63 11.94
C VAL A 101 -5.88 10.96 12.43
N ILE A 102 -6.32 11.79 11.50
CA ILE A 102 -7.04 13.04 11.77
C ILE A 102 -8.50 12.82 11.38
N LEU A 103 -9.39 12.89 12.37
CA LEU A 103 -10.82 12.70 12.19
C LEU A 103 -11.53 14.06 12.32
N ALA A 104 -12.41 14.36 11.39
CA ALA A 104 -13.31 15.49 11.45
C ALA A 104 -14.77 15.04 11.34
N THR A 105 -15.65 15.85 11.93
CA THR A 105 -17.10 15.69 11.84
C THR A 105 -17.76 17.05 11.92
N ASN A 106 -18.77 17.24 11.08
CA ASN A 106 -19.67 18.39 11.13
C ASN A 106 -20.94 18.10 11.98
N ARG A 107 -21.04 16.92 12.62
CA ARG A 107 -22.16 16.51 13.47
C ARG A 107 -21.77 16.50 14.94
N GLY A 108 -22.56 17.18 15.78
CA GLY A 108 -22.38 17.19 17.24
C GLY A 108 -22.87 15.93 17.97
N THR A 109 -23.74 15.15 17.32
CA THR A 109 -24.22 13.85 17.81
C THR A 109 -24.30 12.90 16.64
N SER A 110 -23.74 11.70 16.78
CA SER A 110 -23.95 10.58 15.87
C SER A 110 -24.47 9.39 16.67
N HIS A 111 -25.47 8.69 16.13
CA HIS A 111 -25.95 7.44 16.68
C HIS A 111 -25.27 6.31 15.91
N VAL A 112 -24.59 5.44 16.65
CA VAL A 112 -24.05 4.16 16.18
C VAL A 112 -25.18 3.12 16.20
#